data_AF-A0A7X8CYT6-F1
#
_entry.id   AF-A0A7X8CYT6-F1
#
_cell.length_a   1.000
_cell.length_b   1.000
_cell.length_c   1.000
_cell.angle_alpha   90.00
_cell.angle_beta   90.00
_cell.angle_gamma   90.00
#
_symmetry.space_group_name_H-M   'P 1'
#
loop_
_entity.id
_entity.type
_entity.pdbx_description
1 polymer ?
#
loop_
_entity_poly.entity_id
_entity_poly.type
_entity_poly.pdbx_seq_one_letter_code
_entity_poly.pdbx_strand_id
1 'polypeptide(L)'
;QPFEVIVDYAHTPSSFRTILPPLRSRVRGRIICVFGSGGERDTEKRPLQGRIAADYCDIVILSDEDPRGEDPRTLLEDIAAGCPDLQRGERLFLIPDRRAAIRKACSLARPGDLVLLLGKGHENSIIYARGTLPWDEIAEAEAALAELDYERSSR
;
A
#
# COMPACT_ATOMS: atom_id res chain seq x y z
N GLN A 1 12.46 9.89 -11.67
CA GLN A 1 11.06 10.18 -11.29
C GLN A 1 10.93 11.52 -10.55
N PRO A 2 9.82 12.27 -10.71
CA PRO A 2 9.57 13.56 -10.03
C PRO A 2 8.76 13.46 -8.72
N PHE A 3 8.57 12.26 -8.18
CA PHE A 3 7.86 11.95 -6.94
C PHE A 3 8.70 11.01 -6.06
N GLU A 4 8.37 10.90 -4.78
CA GLU A 4 9.08 10.01 -3.84
C GLU A 4 8.39 8.63 -3.78
N VAL A 5 9.16 7.57 -3.62
CA VAL A 5 8.65 6.23 -3.30
C VAL A 5 9.31 5.75 -2.01
N ILE A 6 8.51 5.39 -1.02
CA ILE A 6 8.98 4.83 0.26
C ILE A 6 8.41 3.43 0.43
N VAL A 7 9.28 2.49 0.81
CA VAL A 7 8.94 1.13 1.21
C VAL A 7 9.17 1.01 2.71
N ASP A 8 8.14 0.64 3.47
CA ASP A 8 8.19 0.55 4.93
C ASP A 8 7.44 -0.69 5.46
N TYR A 9 7.88 -1.22 6.60
CA TYR A 9 7.34 -2.43 7.23
C TYR A 9 6.13 -2.17 8.14
N ALA A 10 5.71 -0.92 8.32
CA ALA A 10 4.54 -0.58 9.13
C ALA A 10 3.30 -1.39 8.69
N HIS A 11 2.78 -2.24 9.58
CA HIS A 11 1.67 -3.16 9.32
C HIS A 11 0.63 -3.20 10.47
N THR A 12 0.74 -2.26 11.42
CA THR A 12 -0.18 -2.13 12.56
C THR A 12 -0.81 -0.72 12.62
N PRO A 13 -1.98 -0.57 13.25
CA PRO A 13 -2.56 0.76 13.48
C PRO A 13 -1.60 1.72 14.22
N SER A 14 -0.82 1.21 15.18
CA SER A 14 0.14 2.05 15.92
C SER A 14 1.30 2.50 15.03
N SER A 15 1.84 1.64 14.16
CA SER A 15 2.88 2.05 13.22
C SER A 15 2.36 3.08 12.23
N PHE A 16 1.12 2.95 11.74
CA PHE A 16 0.48 3.93 10.85
C PHE A 16 0.36 5.30 11.54
N ARG A 17 -0.10 5.34 12.79
CA ARG A 17 -0.20 6.59 13.59
C ARG A 17 1.17 7.24 13.84
N THR A 18 2.23 6.46 13.87
CA THR A 18 3.59 6.99 14.05
C THR A 18 4.13 7.61 12.76
N ILE A 19 3.94 6.95 11.61
CA ILE A 19 4.61 7.37 10.37
C ILE A 19 3.79 8.34 9.50
N LEU A 20 2.46 8.22 9.49
CA LEU A 20 1.62 8.98 8.56
C LEU A 20 1.54 10.48 8.89
N PRO A 21 1.37 10.91 10.16
CA PRO A 21 1.34 12.35 10.48
C PRO A 21 2.60 13.12 10.05
N PRO A 22 3.84 12.67 10.36
CA PRO A 22 5.03 13.39 9.92
C PRO A 22 5.27 13.31 8.41
N LEU A 23 4.85 12.23 7.74
CA LEU A 23 4.89 12.18 6.27
C LEU A 23 3.93 13.21 5.66
N ARG A 24 2.70 13.29 6.17
CA ARG A 24 1.70 14.27 5.71
C ARG A 24 2.16 15.71 5.92
N SER A 25 2.84 16.02 7.01
CA SER A 25 3.34 17.39 7.26
C SER A 25 4.47 17.81 6.32
N ARG A 26 5.28 16.86 5.81
CA ARG A 26 6.38 17.11 4.88
C ARG A 26 5.97 17.10 3.41
N VAL A 27 5.06 16.21 3.03
CA VAL A 27 4.67 16.02 1.62
C VAL A 27 3.76 17.16 1.17
N ARG A 28 4.15 17.86 0.09
CA ARG A 28 3.37 18.96 -0.51
C ARG A 28 2.34 18.48 -1.53
N GLY A 29 2.62 17.38 -2.22
CA GLY A 29 1.70 16.73 -3.14
C GLY A 29 0.74 15.78 -2.43
N ARG A 30 0.27 14.77 -3.15
CA ARG A 30 -0.60 13.72 -2.63
C ARG A 30 0.22 12.61 -1.99
N ILE A 31 -0.35 11.94 -0.99
CA ILE A 31 0.13 10.66 -0.48
C ILE A 31 -0.75 9.56 -1.07
N ILE A 32 -0.12 8.64 -1.81
CA ILE A 32 -0.73 7.46 -2.42
C ILE A 32 -0.20 6.24 -1.65
N CYS A 33 -1.04 5.63 -0.83
CA CYS A 33 -0.62 4.52 0.04
C CYS A 33 -1.10 3.17 -0.49
N VAL A 34 -0.20 2.19 -0.56
CA VAL A 34 -0.48 0.80 -0.89
C VAL A 34 -0.27 -0.05 0.36
N PHE A 35 -1.29 -0.78 0.80
CA PHE A 35 -1.17 -1.69 1.94
C PHE A 35 -2.25 -2.76 1.97
N GLY A 36 -2.05 -3.75 2.81
CA GLY A 36 -3.01 -4.82 3.08
C GLY A 36 -3.10 -5.13 4.57
N SER A 37 -3.56 -6.33 4.86
CA SER A 37 -3.44 -6.93 6.18
C SER A 37 -3.22 -8.43 6.03
N GLY A 38 -2.51 -9.04 6.97
CA GLY A 38 -2.47 -10.49 7.08
C GLY A 38 -3.86 -11.08 7.39
N GLY A 39 -4.22 -12.16 6.70
CA GLY A 39 -5.35 -13.03 7.01
C GLY A 39 -5.05 -13.99 8.17
N GLU A 40 -6.07 -14.68 8.66
CA GLU A 40 -6.10 -15.61 9.81
C GLU A 40 -5.52 -15.00 11.10
N ARG A 41 -5.59 -13.68 11.19
CA ARG A 41 -5.02 -12.85 12.26
C ARG A 41 -6.05 -11.82 12.71
N ASP A 42 -5.63 -10.95 13.62
CA ASP A 42 -6.40 -9.82 14.12
C ASP A 42 -7.17 -9.10 13.01
N THR A 43 -8.49 -9.26 13.03
CA THR A 43 -9.43 -8.64 12.09
C THR A 43 -9.84 -7.25 12.56
N GLU A 44 -9.76 -6.97 13.86
CA GLU A 44 -10.14 -5.67 14.46
C GLU A 44 -9.24 -4.55 13.95
N LYS A 45 -7.97 -4.86 13.65
CA LYS A 45 -7.04 -3.87 13.08
C LYS A 45 -7.41 -3.40 11.67
N ARG A 46 -8.13 -4.19 10.87
CA ARG A 46 -8.36 -3.95 9.44
C ARG A 46 -9.07 -2.61 9.19
N PRO A 47 -10.29 -2.37 9.72
CA PRO A 47 -10.96 -1.09 9.55
C PRO A 47 -10.22 0.06 10.25
N LEU A 48 -9.49 -0.21 11.35
CA LEU A 48 -8.68 0.82 12.01
C LEU A 48 -7.52 1.31 11.14
N GLN A 49 -6.81 0.41 10.47
CA GLN A 49 -5.75 0.77 9.52
C GLN A 49 -6.33 1.55 8.33
N GLY A 50 -7.47 1.11 7.80
CA GLY A 50 -8.22 1.83 6.78
C GLY A 50 -8.51 3.27 7.20
N ARG A 51 -9.12 3.45 8.37
CA ARG A 51 -9.47 4.77 8.89
C ARG A 51 -8.26 5.68 9.04
N ILE A 52 -7.17 5.18 9.64
CA ILE A 52 -5.95 5.99 9.82
C ILE A 52 -5.36 6.35 8.46
N ALA A 53 -5.31 5.42 7.50
CA ALA A 53 -4.84 5.74 6.15
C ALA A 53 -5.72 6.81 5.48
N ALA A 54 -7.05 6.73 5.60
CA ALA A 54 -7.97 7.72 5.04
C ALA A 54 -7.81 9.12 5.66
N ASP A 55 -7.36 9.22 6.91
CA ASP A 55 -7.13 10.51 7.59
C ASP A 55 -5.87 11.24 7.08
N TYR A 56 -4.88 10.51 6.51
CA TYR A 56 -3.58 11.08 6.14
C TYR A 56 -3.20 10.91 4.66
N CYS A 57 -3.83 9.99 3.93
CA CYS A 57 -3.53 9.68 2.54
C CYS A 57 -4.64 10.18 1.61
N ASP A 58 -4.25 10.73 0.46
CA ASP A 58 -5.18 11.24 -0.55
C ASP A 58 -5.77 10.11 -1.41
N ILE A 59 -4.98 9.06 -1.62
CA ILE A 59 -5.38 7.85 -2.35
C ILE A 59 -4.93 6.63 -1.56
N VAL A 60 -5.85 5.70 -1.36
CA VAL A 60 -5.63 4.41 -0.71
C VAL A 60 -5.82 3.29 -1.72
N ILE A 61 -4.82 2.43 -1.84
CA ILE A 61 -4.85 1.22 -2.66
C ILE A 61 -4.66 0.03 -1.73
N LEU A 62 -5.71 -0.75 -1.60
CA LEU A 62 -5.73 -1.95 -0.79
C LEU A 62 -5.30 -3.14 -1.65
N SER A 63 -4.34 -3.92 -1.16
CA SER A 63 -3.81 -5.09 -1.87
C SER A 63 -3.46 -6.22 -0.91
N ASP A 64 -3.12 -7.38 -1.47
CA ASP A 64 -2.70 -8.51 -0.67
C ASP A 64 -1.37 -8.22 0.06
N GLU A 65 -1.23 -8.78 1.26
CA GLU A 65 0.01 -8.73 2.06
C GLU A 65 0.41 -10.15 2.48
N ASP A 66 -0.49 -10.85 3.17
CA ASP A 66 -0.44 -12.29 3.45
C ASP A 66 -1.90 -12.78 3.65
N PRO A 67 -2.71 -12.96 2.59
CA PRO A 67 -4.11 -13.37 2.74
C PRO A 67 -4.27 -14.73 3.45
N ARG A 68 -3.26 -15.60 3.41
CA ARG A 68 -3.30 -16.98 3.93
C ARG A 68 -4.52 -17.71 3.35
N GLY A 69 -5.33 -18.36 4.17
CA GLY A 69 -6.55 -19.05 3.77
C GLY A 69 -7.76 -18.14 3.51
N GLU A 70 -7.68 -16.83 3.79
CA GLU A 70 -8.82 -15.93 3.58
C GLU A 70 -8.98 -15.53 2.12
N ASP A 71 -10.24 -15.23 1.74
CA ASP A 71 -10.54 -14.64 0.45
C ASP A 71 -9.97 -13.21 0.38
N PRO A 72 -9.09 -12.92 -0.61
CA PRO A 72 -8.48 -11.60 -0.76
C PRO A 72 -9.50 -10.46 -0.82
N ARG A 73 -10.61 -10.64 -1.55
CA ARG A 73 -11.61 -9.59 -1.70
C ARG A 73 -12.26 -9.25 -0.37
N THR A 74 -12.68 -10.26 0.38
CA THR A 74 -13.28 -10.11 1.70
C THR A 74 -12.34 -9.36 2.65
N LEU A 75 -11.06 -9.74 2.69
CA LEU A 75 -10.06 -9.09 3.54
C LEU A 75 -9.89 -7.61 3.18
N LEU A 76 -9.81 -7.26 1.90
CA LEU A 76 -9.69 -5.87 1.48
C LEU A 76 -10.97 -5.06 1.74
N GLU A 77 -12.14 -5.69 1.67
CA GLU A 77 -13.42 -5.07 2.05
C GLU A 77 -13.47 -4.72 3.55
N ASP A 78 -12.95 -5.59 4.42
CA ASP A 78 -12.85 -5.30 5.86
C ASP A 78 -11.99 -4.05 6.15
N ILE A 79 -10.89 -3.88 5.41
CA ILE A 79 -10.06 -2.67 5.52
C ILE A 79 -10.83 -1.47 4.97
N ALA A 80 -11.47 -1.62 3.80
CA ALA A 80 -12.22 -0.57 3.13
C ALA A 80 -13.40 -0.04 3.96
N ALA A 81 -13.98 -0.86 4.85
CA ALA A 81 -15.02 -0.44 5.79
C ALA A 81 -14.54 0.70 6.73
N GLY A 82 -13.23 0.84 6.95
CA GLY A 82 -12.62 1.97 7.66
C GLY A 82 -12.53 3.27 6.87
N CYS A 83 -12.78 3.24 5.55
CA CYS A 83 -12.58 4.34 4.62
C CYS A 83 -13.90 4.84 3.96
N PRO A 84 -15.02 5.02 4.68
CA PRO A 84 -16.33 5.26 4.05
C PRO A 84 -16.38 6.54 3.20
N ASP A 85 -15.52 7.52 3.50
CA ASP A 85 -15.48 8.82 2.82
C ASP A 85 -14.61 8.81 1.54
N LEU A 86 -13.87 7.72 1.28
CA LEU A 86 -13.05 7.60 0.08
C LEU A 86 -13.85 6.98 -1.07
N GLN A 87 -14.07 7.77 -2.12
CA GLN A 87 -14.77 7.32 -3.31
C GLN A 87 -13.99 6.20 -4.04
N ARG A 88 -14.67 5.07 -4.26
CA ARG A 88 -14.12 3.92 -4.99
C ARG A 88 -13.84 4.28 -6.45
N GLY A 89 -12.73 3.77 -6.98
CA GLY A 89 -12.29 4.02 -8.36
C GLY A 89 -11.61 5.38 -8.56
N GLU A 90 -11.58 6.24 -7.53
CA GLU A 90 -10.92 7.55 -7.58
C GLU A 90 -9.88 7.72 -6.48
N ARG A 91 -10.31 7.56 -5.22
CA ARG A 91 -9.45 7.68 -4.03
C ARG A 91 -9.29 6.37 -3.25
N LEU A 92 -10.12 5.38 -3.53
CA LEU A 92 -10.02 4.03 -2.97
C LEU A 92 -10.01 2.99 -4.07
N PHE A 93 -8.98 2.15 -4.10
CA PHE A 93 -8.84 1.04 -5.04
C PHE A 93 -8.63 -0.25 -4.26
N LEU A 94 -9.32 -1.32 -4.64
CA LEU A 94 -9.11 -2.66 -4.09
C LEU A 94 -8.53 -3.52 -5.20
N ILE A 95 -7.24 -3.83 -5.12
CA ILE A 95 -6.45 -4.55 -6.13
C ILE A 95 -5.68 -5.66 -5.42
N PRO A 96 -6.24 -6.88 -5.30
CA PRO A 96 -5.59 -8.00 -4.60
C PRO A 96 -4.16 -8.25 -5.07
N ASP A 97 -3.94 -8.26 -6.39
CA ASP A 97 -2.60 -8.38 -6.95
C ASP A 97 -1.72 -7.19 -6.51
N ARG A 98 -0.85 -7.43 -5.53
CA ARG A 98 0.06 -6.42 -4.96
C ARG A 98 0.96 -5.79 -6.01
N ARG A 99 1.35 -6.55 -7.04
CA ARG A 99 2.16 -6.07 -8.16
C ARG A 99 1.42 -5.03 -8.99
N ALA A 100 0.16 -5.32 -9.28
CA ALA A 100 -0.73 -4.42 -9.99
C ALA A 100 -1.09 -3.20 -9.14
N ALA A 101 -1.21 -3.36 -7.82
CA ALA A 101 -1.45 -2.26 -6.88
C ALA A 101 -0.28 -1.27 -6.86
N ILE A 102 0.97 -1.75 -6.80
CA ILE A 102 2.18 -0.91 -6.88
C ILE A 102 2.22 -0.15 -8.21
N ARG A 103 2.03 -0.85 -9.34
CA ARG A 103 1.96 -0.20 -10.67
C ARG A 103 0.86 0.85 -10.73
N LYS A 104 -0.31 0.56 -10.17
CA LYS A 104 -1.41 1.53 -10.11
C LYS A 104 -0.99 2.77 -9.31
N ALA A 105 -0.35 2.60 -8.16
CA ALA A 105 0.13 3.71 -7.35
C ALA A 105 1.12 4.60 -8.11
N CYS A 106 2.14 4.00 -8.73
CA CYS A 106 3.13 4.71 -9.54
C CYS A 106 2.49 5.43 -10.74
N SER A 107 1.54 4.78 -11.43
CA SER A 107 0.84 5.39 -12.58
C SER A 107 -0.04 6.60 -12.20
N LEU A 108 -0.52 6.64 -10.96
CA LEU A 108 -1.33 7.75 -10.46
C LEU A 108 -0.46 8.92 -9.99
N ALA A 109 0.80 8.70 -9.67
CA ALA A 109 1.68 9.69 -9.04
C ALA A 109 2.00 10.86 -9.98
N ARG A 110 2.06 12.06 -9.41
CA ARG A 110 2.41 13.32 -10.07
C ARG A 110 3.64 13.95 -9.41
N PRO A 111 4.32 14.92 -10.07
CA PRO A 111 5.44 15.62 -9.46
C PRO A 111 5.13 16.15 -8.05
N GLY A 112 5.98 15.81 -7.08
CA GLY A 112 5.83 16.20 -5.67
C GLY A 112 4.94 15.31 -4.81
N ASP A 113 4.32 14.26 -5.38
CA ASP A 113 3.60 13.23 -4.63
C ASP A 113 4.57 12.28 -3.89
N LEU A 114 4.00 11.51 -2.97
CA LEU A 114 4.63 10.37 -2.31
C LEU A 114 3.82 9.10 -2.60
N VAL A 115 4.48 8.07 -3.13
CA VAL A 115 3.97 6.70 -3.14
C VAL A 115 4.54 5.97 -1.91
N LEU A 116 3.67 5.46 -1.06
CA LEU A 116 4.02 4.82 0.20
C LEU A 116 3.56 3.36 0.20
N LEU A 117 4.51 2.43 0.14
CA LEU A 117 4.26 0.99 0.16
C LEU A 117 4.47 0.48 1.59
N LEU A 118 3.38 0.08 2.25
CA LEU A 118 3.38 -0.37 3.65
C LEU A 118 3.10 -1.87 3.76
N GLY A 119 3.47 -2.45 4.90
CA GLY A 119 3.20 -3.84 5.24
C GLY A 119 4.41 -4.74 5.03
N LYS A 120 4.79 -4.96 3.77
CA LYS A 120 5.84 -5.94 3.43
C LYS A 120 7.24 -5.47 3.78
N GLY A 121 7.60 -4.22 3.49
CA GLY A 121 8.95 -3.71 3.78
C GLY A 121 10.06 -4.63 3.22
N HIS A 122 10.78 -5.29 4.13
CA HIS A 122 11.88 -6.22 3.83
C HIS A 122 11.46 -7.70 3.79
N GLU A 123 10.15 -7.99 3.84
CA GLU A 123 9.63 -9.35 3.77
C GLU A 123 9.75 -9.92 2.35
N ASN A 124 10.21 -11.16 2.28
CA ASN A 124 10.60 -11.79 1.02
C ASN A 124 9.54 -12.74 0.44
N SER A 125 8.29 -12.67 0.93
CA SER A 125 7.20 -13.51 0.42
C SER A 125 5.82 -12.96 0.69
N ILE A 126 4.81 -13.42 -0.06
CA ILE A 126 3.38 -13.26 0.24
C ILE A 126 2.78 -14.65 0.45
N ILE A 127 2.08 -14.86 1.56
CA ILE A 127 1.48 -16.16 1.91
C ILE A 127 0.02 -16.23 1.43
N TYR A 128 -0.29 -17.22 0.59
CA TYR A 128 -1.64 -17.56 0.14
C TYR A 128 -2.02 -18.98 0.54
N ALA A 129 -3.31 -19.33 0.44
CA ALA A 129 -3.83 -20.69 0.66
C ALA A 129 -3.15 -21.73 -0.22
N ARG A 130 -2.81 -21.34 -1.45
CA ARG A 130 -2.13 -22.19 -2.45
C ARG A 130 -0.61 -22.28 -2.26
N GLY A 131 -0.06 -21.59 -1.27
CA GLY A 131 1.37 -21.57 -0.97
C GLY A 131 1.97 -20.18 -0.95
N THR A 132 3.29 -20.16 -0.78
CA THR A 132 4.10 -18.95 -0.62
C THR A 132 4.60 -18.44 -1.96
N LEU A 133 4.31 -17.18 -2.28
CA LEU A 133 4.85 -16.47 -3.44
C LEU A 133 6.14 -15.76 -3.02
N PRO A 134 7.31 -16.01 -3.67
CA PRO A 134 8.50 -15.19 -3.47
C PRO A 134 8.21 -13.73 -3.81
N TRP A 135 8.69 -12.82 -2.97
CA TRP A 135 8.37 -11.41 -3.06
C TRP A 135 9.57 -10.54 -2.75
N ASP A 136 9.66 -9.39 -3.41
CA ASP A 136 10.62 -8.33 -3.11
C ASP A 136 9.93 -7.00 -3.42
N GLU A 137 9.49 -6.28 -2.38
CA GLU A 137 8.74 -5.04 -2.52
C GLU A 137 9.56 -3.96 -3.23
N ILE A 138 10.87 -3.93 -2.98
CA ILE A 138 11.77 -2.94 -3.56
C ILE A 138 11.94 -3.21 -5.05
N ALA A 139 12.21 -4.46 -5.42
CA ALA A 139 12.35 -4.85 -6.82
C ALA A 139 11.06 -4.59 -7.62
N GLU A 140 9.89 -4.84 -7.04
CA GLU A 140 8.60 -4.55 -7.70
C GLU A 140 8.33 -3.05 -7.84
N ALA A 141 8.72 -2.23 -6.86
CA ALA A 141 8.66 -0.78 -6.97
C ALA A 141 9.62 -0.24 -8.06
N GLU A 142 10.85 -0.77 -8.11
CA GLU A 142 11.83 -0.42 -9.15
C GLU A 142 11.36 -0.82 -10.54
N ALA A 143 10.79 -2.01 -10.70
CA ALA A 143 10.21 -2.46 -11.96
C ALA A 143 9.04 -1.56 -12.39
N ALA A 144 8.14 -1.20 -11.48
CA ALA A 144 7.03 -0.30 -11.78
C ALA A 144 7.49 1.11 -12.19
N LEU A 145 8.60 1.60 -11.63
CA LEU A 145 9.21 2.87 -12.04
C LEU A 145 9.88 2.76 -13.42
N ALA A 146 10.61 1.68 -13.68
CA ALA A 146 11.26 1.44 -14.96
C ALA A 146 10.25 1.32 -16.12
N GLU A 147 9.09 0.68 -15.89
CA GLU A 147 7.97 0.61 -16.84
C GLU A 147 7.39 2.00 -17.20
N LEU A 148 7.66 3.03 -16.38
CA LEU A 148 7.27 4.43 -16.61
C LEU A 148 8.45 5.29 -17.13
N ASP A 149 9.49 4.66 -17.67
CA ASP A 149 10.72 5.29 -18.16
C ASP A 149 11.49 6.08 -17.07
N TYR A 150 11.35 5.68 -15.80
CA TYR A 150 12.18 6.20 -14.71
C TYR A 150 13.30 5.23 -14.37
N GLU A 151 14.51 5.57 -14.78
CA GLU A 151 15.70 4.83 -14.38
C GLU A 151 16.19 5.24 -12.98
N ARG A 152 16.78 4.28 -12.27
CA ARG A 152 17.43 4.52 -10.99
C ARG A 152 18.63 5.43 -11.26
N SER A 153 18.61 6.65 -10.73
CA SER A 153 19.77 7.55 -10.85
C SER A 153 20.95 6.88 -10.16
N SER A 154 21.98 6.51 -10.94
CA SER A 154 23.25 6.02 -10.42
C SER A 154 23.87 7.10 -9.52
N ARG A 155 23.72 6.94 -8.21
CA ARG A 155 24.49 7.66 -7.20
C ARG A 155 24.97 6.68 -6.17
#